data_AF-A0AAD7CXM0-F1
#
_entry.id   AF-A0AAD7CXM0-F1
#
_cell.length_a   1.000
_cell.length_b   1.000
_cell.length_c   1.000
_cell.angle_alpha   90.00
_cell.angle_beta   90.00
_cell.angle_gamma   90.00
#
_symmetry.space_group_name_H-M   'P 1'
#
loop_
_entity.id
_entity.type
_entity.pdbx_description
1 polymer ?
#
loop_
_entity_poly.entity_id
_entity_poly.type
_entity_poly.pdbx_seq_one_letter_code
_entity_poly.pdbx_strand_id
1 'polypeptide(L)' 'GVPMQGCARWYTIVSGDGCASLETKFALTQAELFALNPELAPACTNLALTEAYC' A
#
# COMPACT_ATOMS: atom_id res chain seq x y z
N GLY A 1 13.50 -3.43 -15.07
CA GLY A 1 12.15 -3.19 -15.57
C GLY A 1 11.20 -3.24 -14.41
N VAL A 2 10.72 -2.08 -13.96
CA VAL A 2 9.58 -2.01 -13.04
C VAL A 2 8.34 -2.41 -13.87
N PRO A 3 7.49 -3.36 -13.42
CA PRO A 3 6.33 -3.76 -14.20
C PRO A 3 5.45 -2.54 -14.42
N MET A 4 5.23 -2.24 -15.70
CA MET A 4 4.44 -1.14 -16.19
C MET A 4 2.95 -1.43 -15.92
N GLN A 5 2.34 -0.61 -15.04
CA GLN A 5 0.90 -0.37 -14.87
C GLN A 5 0.03 -1.43 -14.16
N GLY A 6 0.48 -2.08 -13.08
CA GLY A 6 -0.47 -2.85 -12.30
C GLY A 6 0.01 -3.33 -10.94
N CYS A 7 -0.98 -3.64 -10.11
CA CYS A 7 -0.76 -4.26 -8.84
C CYS A 7 -0.24 -5.70 -8.99
N ALA A 8 0.97 -5.98 -8.52
CA ALA A 8 1.54 -7.31 -8.58
C ALA A 8 0.93 -8.27 -7.55
N ARG A 9 0.53 -7.74 -6.38
CA ARG A 9 -0.09 -8.50 -5.30
C ARG A 9 -0.98 -7.59 -4.46
N TRP A 10 -2.17 -8.07 -4.13
CA TRP A 10 -3.06 -7.41 -3.18
C TRP A 10 -2.84 -7.95 -1.78
N TYR A 11 -3.00 -7.10 -0.78
CA TYR A 11 -2.84 -7.46 0.62
C TYR A 11 -3.96 -6.87 1.47
N THR A 12 -4.68 -7.77 2.15
CA THR A 12 -5.73 -7.40 3.09
C THR A 12 -5.14 -6.89 4.39
N ILE A 13 -5.52 -5.67 4.78
CA ILE A 13 -5.06 -5.02 6.00
C ILE A 13 -5.54 -5.76 7.22
N VAL A 14 -4.63 -6.02 8.15
CA VAL A 14 -4.92 -6.58 9.46
C VAL A 14 -4.65 -5.57 10.58
N SER A 15 -5.11 -5.89 11.80
CA SER A 15 -4.90 -5.02 12.96
C SER A 15 -3.41 -4.80 13.21
N GLY A 16 -3.01 -3.53 13.35
CA GLY A 16 -1.62 -3.11 13.54
C GLY A 16 -0.87 -2.73 12.26
N ASP A 17 -1.48 -2.90 11.08
CA ASP A 17 -0.89 -2.41 9.82
C ASP A 17 -1.02 -0.89 9.68
N GLY A 18 -0.05 -0.31 8.96
CA GLY A 18 0.02 1.09 8.57
C GLY A 18 0.91 1.25 7.33
N CYS A 19 0.92 2.41 6.67
CA CYS A 19 1.71 2.58 5.45
C CYS A 19 3.20 2.27 5.66
N ALA A 20 3.79 2.66 6.80
CA ALA A 20 5.18 2.33 7.10
C ALA A 20 5.44 0.82 7.24
N SER A 21 4.47 0.05 7.78
CA SER A 21 4.60 -1.40 7.87
C SER A 21 4.47 -2.05 6.50
N LEU A 22 3.59 -1.53 5.63
CA LEU A 22 3.44 -1.97 4.24
C LEU A 22 4.68 -1.62 3.40
N GLU A 23 5.19 -0.39 3.47
CA GLU A 23 6.45 0.02 2.83
C GLU A 23 7.58 -0.96 3.17
N THR A 24 7.75 -1.27 4.46
CA THR A 24 8.77 -2.23 4.91
C THR A 24 8.50 -3.65 4.41
N LYS A 25 7.26 -4.13 4.52
CA LYS A 25 6.88 -5.51 4.18
C LYS A 25 6.91 -5.81 2.68
N PHE A 26 6.74 -4.77 1.86
CA PHE A 26 6.69 -4.86 0.39
C PHE A 26 7.96 -4.30 -0.25
N ALA A 27 8.89 -3.77 0.55
CA ALA A 27 10.08 -3.07 0.10
C ALA A 27 9.76 -1.94 -0.90
N LEU A 28 8.69 -1.19 -0.60
CA LEU A 28 8.24 -0.04 -1.38
C LEU A 28 8.69 1.25 -0.70
N THR A 29 9.02 2.25 -1.50
CA THR A 29 9.05 3.63 -1.03
C THR A 29 7.62 4.15 -0.83
N GLN A 30 7.46 5.19 -0.02
CA GLN A 30 6.18 5.88 0.14
C GLN A 30 5.58 6.33 -1.20
N ALA A 31 6.43 6.85 -2.10
CA ALA A 31 5.99 7.30 -3.42
C ALA A 31 5.46 6.13 -4.28
N GLU A 32 6.09 4.96 -4.22
CA GLU A 32 5.63 3.77 -4.91
C GLU A 32 4.31 3.24 -4.33
N LEU A 33 4.19 3.20 -2.99
CA LEU A 33 2.96 2.77 -2.33
C LEU A 33 1.76 3.65 -2.73
N PHE A 34 1.94 4.98 -2.73
CA PHE A 34 0.87 5.91 -3.15
C PHE A 34 0.64 5.93 -4.65
N ALA A 35 1.64 5.64 -5.48
CA ALA A 35 1.45 5.47 -6.91
C ALA A 35 0.61 4.22 -7.24
N LEU A 36 0.75 3.16 -6.43
CA LEU A 36 -0.03 1.93 -6.55
C LEU A 36 -1.46 2.08 -5.99
N ASN A 37 -1.66 2.97 -5.01
CA ASN A 37 -2.94 3.18 -4.32
C ASN A 37 -3.26 4.69 -4.22
N PRO A 38 -3.67 5.32 -5.33
CA PRO A 38 -3.97 6.75 -5.36
C PRO A 38 -5.16 7.16 -4.46
N GLU A 39 -5.95 6.20 -4.00
CA GLU A 39 -7.01 6.39 -3.01
C GLU A 39 -6.50 6.58 -1.58
N LEU A 40 -5.25 6.20 -1.28
CA LEU A 40 -4.67 6.39 0.05
C LEU A 40 -4.42 7.87 0.33
N ALA A 41 -4.82 8.31 1.51
CA ALA A 41 -4.48 9.64 1.99
C ALA A 41 -2.97 9.72 2.22
N PRO A 42 -2.31 10.85 1.88
CA PRO A 42 -0.87 11.03 2.14
C PRO A 42 -0.48 10.86 3.62
N ALA A 43 -1.42 11.12 4.53
CA ALA A 43 -1.26 10.90 5.97
C ALA A 43 -1.55 9.46 6.42
N CYS A 44 -1.86 8.54 5.50
CA CYS A 44 -2.22 7.14 5.74
C CYS A 44 -3.40 6.94 6.73
N THR A 45 -4.34 7.89 6.77
CA THR A 45 -5.44 7.88 7.76
C THR A 45 -6.68 7.09 7.34
N ASN A 46 -6.72 6.62 6.09
CA ASN A 46 -7.87 5.91 5.52
C ASN A 46 -7.58 4.43 5.22
N LEU A 47 -6.55 3.87 5.85
CA LEU A 47 -6.25 2.45 5.75
C LEU A 47 -7.35 1.65 6.48
N ALA A 48 -8.19 0.95 5.73
CA ALA A 48 -9.32 0.22 6.28
C ALA A 48 -8.97 -1.24 6.55
N LEU A 49 -9.32 -1.75 7.75
CA LEU A 49 -9.25 -3.17 8.05
C LEU A 49 -10.10 -3.96 7.05
N THR A 50 -9.65 -5.17 6.70
CA THR A 50 -10.32 -6.09 5.75
C THR A 50 -10.38 -5.64 4.29
N GLU A 51 -10.00 -4.40 3.99
CA GLU A 51 -9.77 -3.94 2.63
C GLU A 51 -8.41 -4.40 2.12
N ALA A 52 -8.32 -4.65 0.82
CA ALA A 52 -7.07 -5.05 0.18
C ALA A 52 -6.48 -3.88 -0.60
N TYR A 53 -5.19 -3.61 -0.36
CA TYR A 53 -4.42 -2.61 -1.08
C TYR A 53 -3.31 -3.28 -1.87
N CYS A 54 -2.86 -2.56 -2.89
CA CYS A 54 -1.61 -2.82 -3.56
C CYS A 54 -0.41 -2.24 -2.78
#